data_AF-A0A4V3RYM3-F1
#
_entry.id   AF-A0A4V3RYM3-F1
#
_cell.length_a   1.000
_cell.length_b   1.000
_cell.length_c   1.000
_cell.angle_alpha   90.00
_cell.angle_beta   90.00
_cell.angle_gamma   90.00
#
_symmetry.space_group_name_H-M   'P 1'
#
loop_
_entity.id
_entity.type
_entity.pdbx_description
1 polymer ?
#
loop_
_entity_poly.entity_id
_entity_poly.type
_entity_poly.pdbx_seq_one_letter_code
_entity_poly.pdbx_strand_id
1 'polypeptide(L)'
;MKETLTETQEKLLRENFLRENGYFLYQGCHFKPVRQFTEKDGDFFQKTRRLRRDDELGMMEADYDGKQKHPYSYEGFYAASTDKEADIFFCLETMKEYTPCTHELQEYVMEPEKKQDRGKTR
;
A
#
# COMPACT_ATOMS: atom_id res chain seq x y z
N MET A 1 37.35 19.61 -6.84
CA MET A 1 36.84 18.49 -7.65
C MET A 1 35.64 17.93 -6.90
N LYS A 2 34.44 17.89 -7.50
CA LYS A 2 33.29 17.25 -6.84
C LYS A 2 33.39 15.76 -7.13
N GLU A 3 33.61 14.95 -6.09
CA GLU A 3 33.54 13.50 -6.19
C GLU A 3 32.12 13.10 -6.59
N THR A 4 31.96 12.58 -7.81
CA THR A 4 30.71 11.97 -8.25
C THR A 4 30.60 10.59 -7.61
N LEU A 5 29.54 10.38 -6.82
CA LEU A 5 29.19 9.08 -6.28
C LEU A 5 28.85 8.12 -7.41
N THR A 6 29.17 6.85 -7.23
CA THR A 6 28.72 5.79 -8.15
C THR A 6 27.24 5.50 -7.94
N GLU A 7 26.50 5.10 -8.99
CA GLU A 7 25.07 4.76 -8.91
C GLU A 7 24.74 3.74 -7.80
N THR A 8 25.69 2.84 -7.51
CA THR A 8 25.56 1.86 -6.42
C THR A 8 25.59 2.52 -5.03
N GLN A 9 26.48 3.49 -4.83
CA GLN A 9 26.56 4.24 -3.57
C GLN A 9 25.32 5.11 -3.36
N GLU A 10 24.84 5.77 -4.42
CA GLU A 10 23.60 6.56 -4.35
C GLU A 10 22.39 5.69 -4.02
N LYS A 11 22.28 4.50 -4.63
CA LYS A 11 21.23 3.55 -4.30
C LYS A 11 21.30 3.11 -2.83
N LEU A 12 22.48 2.74 -2.33
CA LEU A 12 22.65 2.34 -0.93
C LEU A 12 22.30 3.47 0.05
N LEU A 13 22.72 4.70 -0.26
CA LEU A 13 22.38 5.88 0.55
C LEU A 13 20.87 6.12 0.56
N ARG A 14 20.19 5.99 -0.58
CA ARG A 14 18.73 6.11 -0.68
C ARG A 14 18.04 5.03 0.15
N GLU A 15 18.43 3.77 0.02
CA GLU A 15 17.84 2.66 0.77
C GLU A 15 18.05 2.81 2.28
N ASN A 16 19.24 3.28 2.70
CA ASN A 16 19.51 3.59 4.11
C ASN A 16 18.61 4.73 4.61
N PHE A 17 18.53 5.82 3.86
CA PHE A 17 17.68 6.97 4.21
C PHE A 17 16.21 6.56 4.35
N LEU A 18 15.70 5.73 3.42
CA LEU A 18 14.32 5.25 3.47
C LEU A 18 14.06 4.41 4.73
N ARG A 19 14.97 3.49 5.07
CA ARG A 19 14.88 2.70 6.31
C ARG A 19 14.89 3.57 7.57
N GLU A 20 15.79 4.56 7.65
CA GLU A 20 15.87 5.50 8.76
C GLU A 20 14.59 6.35 8.92
N ASN A 21 13.87 6.58 7.82
CA ASN A 21 12.59 7.29 7.81
C ASN A 21 11.36 6.38 8.02
N GLY A 22 11.59 5.12 8.39
CA GLY A 22 10.54 4.15 8.75
C GLY A 22 9.92 3.42 7.57
N TYR A 23 10.50 3.52 6.37
CA TYR A 23 10.07 2.71 5.23
C TYR A 23 10.64 1.30 5.30
N PHE A 24 9.88 0.33 4.82
CA PHE A 24 10.32 -1.03 4.58
C PHE A 24 10.09 -1.41 3.12
N LEU A 25 10.96 -2.29 2.61
CA LEU A 25 10.87 -2.80 1.25
C LEU A 25 10.03 -4.08 1.24
N TYR A 26 9.00 -4.12 0.41
CA TYR A 26 8.20 -5.31 0.15
C TYR A 26 7.98 -5.45 -1.35
N GLN A 27 8.44 -6.55 -1.93
CA GLN A 27 8.29 -6.90 -3.35
C GLN A 27 8.71 -5.80 -4.35
N GLY A 28 9.70 -4.98 -3.97
CA GLY A 28 10.21 -3.89 -4.82
C GLY A 28 9.57 -2.52 -4.57
N CYS A 29 8.62 -2.41 -3.64
CA CYS A 29 7.99 -1.15 -3.25
C CYS A 29 8.32 -0.79 -1.80
N HIS A 30 8.43 0.51 -1.53
CA HIS A 30 8.70 1.07 -0.22
C HIS A 30 7.40 1.51 0.44
N PHE A 31 7.08 0.85 1.56
CA PHE A 31 5.91 1.16 2.35
C PHE A 31 6.30 1.78 3.68
N LYS A 32 5.47 2.68 4.19
CA LYS A 32 5.60 3.26 5.53
C LYS A 32 4.28 3.12 6.28
N PRO A 33 4.26 2.56 7.51
CA PRO A 33 3.07 2.55 8.33
C PRO A 33 2.65 3.99 8.65
N VAL A 34 1.35 4.26 8.51
CA VAL A 34 0.78 5.60 8.74
C VAL A 34 0.01 5.63 10.05
N ARG A 35 -0.98 4.75 10.20
CA ARG A 35 -1.88 4.71 11.36
C ARG A 35 -2.75 3.45 11.38
N GLN A 36 -3.42 3.26 12.51
CA GLN A 36 -4.57 2.36 12.64
C GLN A 36 -5.87 3.04 12.19
N PHE A 37 -6.88 2.23 11.91
CA PHE A 37 -8.24 2.71 11.78
C PHE A 37 -8.75 3.26 13.11
N THR A 38 -9.46 4.38 13.02
CA THR A 38 -10.10 5.05 14.14
C THR A 38 -11.62 5.04 13.98
N GLU A 39 -12.36 5.46 15.00
CA GLU A 39 -13.81 5.64 14.91
C GLU A 39 -14.24 6.63 13.81
N LYS A 40 -13.36 7.59 13.47
CA LYS A 40 -13.61 8.57 12.39
C LYS A 40 -13.58 7.95 10.99
N ASP A 41 -12.96 6.79 10.84
CA ASP A 41 -12.94 6.05 9.57
C ASP A 41 -14.24 5.29 9.33
N GLY A 42 -15.12 5.25 10.33
CA GLY A 42 -16.44 4.63 10.25
C GLY A 42 -16.46 3.18 10.69
N ASP A 43 -17.62 2.55 10.51
CA ASP A 43 -17.76 1.11 10.73
C ASP A 43 -17.07 0.29 9.61
N PHE A 44 -17.10 -1.03 9.75
CA PHE A 44 -16.50 -1.95 8.77
C PHE A 44 -17.05 -1.74 7.34
N PHE A 45 -18.34 -1.47 7.18
CA PHE A 45 -18.95 -1.24 5.87
C PHE A 45 -18.52 0.09 5.25
N GLN A 46 -18.33 1.12 6.07
CA GLN A 46 -17.83 2.42 5.61
C GLN A 46 -16.36 2.33 5.19
N LYS A 47 -15.52 1.60 5.95
CA LYS A 47 -14.11 1.35 5.61
C LYS A 47 -13.98 0.58 4.29
N THR A 48 -14.69 -0.53 4.14
CA THR A 48 -14.66 -1.35 2.92
C THR A 48 -15.13 -0.60 1.67
N ARG A 49 -16.02 0.40 1.79
CA ARG A 49 -16.42 1.25 0.66
C ARG A 49 -15.32 2.17 0.13
N ARG A 50 -14.34 2.49 0.98
CA ARG A 50 -13.15 3.29 0.65
C ARG A 50 -12.04 2.45 0.01
N LEU A 51 -12.13 1.13 0.09
CA LEU A 51 -11.16 0.23 -0.53
C LEU A 51 -11.40 0.12 -2.04
N ARG A 52 -10.29 0.12 -2.78
CA ARG A 52 -10.23 -0.03 -4.23
C ARG A 52 -9.14 -1.03 -4.59
N ARG A 53 -9.43 -1.89 -5.56
CA ARG A 53 -8.38 -2.68 -6.20
C ARG A 53 -7.49 -1.74 -7.00
N ASP A 54 -6.19 -1.93 -6.90
CA ASP A 54 -5.20 -1.20 -7.67
C ASP A 54 -4.47 -2.15 -8.63
N ASP A 55 -4.91 -2.20 -9.89
CA ASP A 55 -4.28 -3.01 -10.94
C ASP A 55 -2.95 -2.40 -11.43
N GLU A 56 -2.68 -1.13 -11.11
CA GLU A 56 -1.41 -0.49 -11.43
C GLU A 56 -0.32 -1.01 -10.50
N LEU A 57 -0.60 -1.06 -9.20
CA LEU A 57 0.27 -1.72 -8.24
C LEU A 57 0.24 -3.24 -8.41
N GLY A 58 -0.94 -3.85 -8.53
CA GLY A 58 -1.09 -5.29 -8.80
C GLY A 58 -0.44 -6.20 -7.74
N MET A 59 -0.43 -5.78 -6.46
CA MET A 59 0.03 -6.59 -5.32
C MET A 59 -1.10 -7.51 -4.84
N MET A 60 -1.12 -8.74 -5.35
CA MET A 60 -2.15 -9.74 -5.01
C MET A 60 -1.57 -11.14 -4.91
N GLU A 61 -2.26 -12.03 -4.20
CA GLU A 61 -1.88 -13.43 -4.03
C GLU A 61 -1.83 -14.14 -5.39
N ALA A 62 -0.99 -15.17 -5.51
CA ALA A 62 -0.94 -15.99 -6.72
C ALA A 62 -2.30 -16.65 -6.96
N ASP A 63 -2.72 -16.72 -8.22
CA ASP A 63 -4.01 -17.29 -8.66
C ASP A 63 -5.27 -16.56 -8.13
N TYR A 64 -5.11 -15.38 -7.52
CA TYR A 64 -6.23 -14.49 -7.20
C TYR A 64 -6.70 -13.76 -8.46
N ASP A 65 -8.02 -13.68 -8.67
CA ASP A 65 -8.64 -13.08 -9.86
C ASP A 65 -8.18 -11.63 -10.07
N GLY A 66 -7.27 -11.39 -11.02
CA GLY A 66 -6.70 -10.07 -11.30
C GLY A 66 -5.39 -10.08 -12.10
N LYS A 67 -4.82 -8.89 -12.33
CA LYS A 67 -3.52 -8.71 -12.98
C LYS A 67 -2.41 -8.64 -11.94
N GLN A 68 -1.92 -9.79 -11.50
CA GLN A 68 -0.81 -9.86 -10.57
C GLN A 68 0.47 -9.30 -11.22
N LYS A 69 1.07 -8.29 -10.57
CA LYS A 69 2.40 -7.75 -10.91
C LYS A 69 3.42 -8.05 -9.83
N HIS A 70 2.98 -8.04 -8.57
CA HIS A 70 3.81 -8.36 -7.41
C HIS A 70 3.12 -9.43 -6.56
N PRO A 71 3.85 -10.48 -6.13
CA PRO A 71 3.28 -11.52 -5.30
C PRO A 71 2.97 -11.00 -3.89
N TYR A 72 1.75 -11.20 -3.42
CA TYR A 72 1.30 -10.75 -2.11
C TYR A 72 1.02 -11.91 -1.15
N SER A 73 1.35 -11.70 0.12
CA SER A 73 0.93 -12.51 1.26
C SER A 73 0.68 -11.56 2.41
N TYR A 74 -0.46 -11.70 3.09
CA TYR A 74 -0.79 -10.89 4.26
C TYR A 74 0.27 -11.04 5.36
N GLU A 75 0.65 -12.27 5.69
CA GLU A 75 1.69 -12.57 6.67
C GLU A 75 3.06 -12.05 6.21
N GLY A 76 3.39 -12.22 4.93
CA GLY A 76 4.66 -11.73 4.37
C GLY A 76 4.79 -10.21 4.42
N PHE A 77 3.70 -9.48 4.13
CA PHE A 77 3.65 -8.03 4.20
C PHE A 77 3.88 -7.54 5.63
N TYR A 78 3.11 -8.09 6.58
CA TYR A 78 3.29 -7.72 7.98
C TYR A 78 4.64 -8.18 8.50
N ALA A 79 5.22 -9.30 8.08
CA ALA A 79 6.57 -9.72 8.47
C ALA A 79 7.63 -8.69 8.06
N ALA A 80 7.50 -8.08 6.87
CA ALA A 80 8.38 -7.01 6.41
C ALA A 80 8.12 -5.65 7.08
N SER A 81 6.87 -5.39 7.51
CA SER A 81 6.47 -4.12 8.10
C SER A 81 7.26 -3.76 9.37
N THR A 82 7.54 -2.46 9.53
CA THR A 82 8.13 -1.88 10.76
C THR A 82 7.11 -1.75 11.89
N ASP A 83 5.81 -1.64 11.57
CA ASP A 83 4.71 -1.61 12.53
C ASP A 83 3.68 -2.70 12.19
N LYS A 84 3.47 -3.64 13.12
CA LYS A 84 2.58 -4.79 12.92
C LYS A 84 1.12 -4.47 13.20
N GLU A 85 0.87 -3.36 13.89
CA GLU A 85 -0.46 -2.98 14.35
C GLU A 85 -1.13 -1.99 13.38
N ALA A 86 -0.37 -1.39 12.47
CA ALA A 86 -0.88 -0.43 11.49
C ALA A 86 -1.86 -1.06 10.49
N ASP A 87 -2.90 -0.31 10.13
CA ASP A 87 -3.91 -0.71 9.14
C ASP A 87 -3.71 -0.01 7.79
N ILE A 88 -3.10 1.18 7.81
CA ILE A 88 -2.90 2.04 6.63
C ILE A 88 -1.41 2.26 6.41
N PHE A 89 -0.99 2.04 5.17
CA PHE A 89 0.40 2.13 4.72
C PHE A 89 0.51 3.03 3.51
N PHE A 90 1.47 3.96 3.54
CA PHE A 90 1.78 4.80 2.39
C PHE A 90 2.82 4.10 1.50
N CYS A 91 2.57 4.03 0.20
CA CYS A 91 3.49 3.51 -0.80
C CYS A 91 4.22 4.66 -1.50
N LEU A 92 5.55 4.64 -1.49
CA LEU A 92 6.35 5.70 -2.12
C LEU A 92 6.28 5.67 -3.65
N GLU A 93 6.20 4.48 -4.24
CA GLU A 93 6.22 4.30 -5.70
C GLU A 93 4.92 4.78 -6.35
N THR A 94 3.78 4.58 -5.70
CA THR A 94 2.46 5.00 -6.21
C THR A 94 1.95 6.29 -5.59
N MET A 95 2.57 6.75 -4.51
CA MET A 95 2.16 7.92 -3.71
C MET A 95 0.72 7.81 -3.16
N LYS A 96 0.27 6.57 -2.90
CA LYS A 96 -1.08 6.23 -2.40
C LYS A 96 -1.04 5.56 -1.04
N GLU A 97 -2.17 5.58 -0.35
CA GLU A 97 -2.39 4.80 0.88
C GLU A 97 -3.04 3.46 0.57
N TYR A 98 -2.65 2.44 1.31
CA TYR A 98 -3.15 1.08 1.15
C TYR A 98 -3.48 0.43 2.48
N THR A 99 -4.43 -0.50 2.42
CA THR A 99 -4.79 -1.40 3.51
C THR A 99 -4.49 -2.85 3.10
N PRO A 100 -3.63 -3.57 3.84
CA PRO A 100 -3.42 -4.99 3.67
C PRO A 100 -4.71 -5.76 3.93
N CYS A 101 -5.19 -6.48 2.91
CA CYS A 101 -6.33 -7.38 3.01
C CYS A 101 -5.86 -8.83 2.80
N THR A 102 -6.70 -9.83 3.06
CA THR A 102 -6.29 -11.24 3.03
C THR A 102 -5.57 -11.66 1.73
N HIS A 103 -6.06 -11.21 0.57
CA HIS A 103 -5.57 -11.67 -0.74
C HIS A 103 -4.87 -10.59 -1.57
N GLU A 104 -4.98 -9.31 -1.21
CA GLU A 104 -4.39 -8.22 -1.99
C GLU A 104 -4.15 -6.98 -1.13
N LEU A 105 -3.28 -6.11 -1.61
CA LEU A 105 -3.09 -4.78 -1.06
C LEU A 105 -4.08 -3.82 -1.76
N GLN A 106 -5.07 -3.33 -1.02
CA GLN A 106 -6.12 -2.47 -1.58
C GLN A 106 -5.83 -1.00 -1.31
N GLU A 107 -6.00 -0.14 -2.31
CA GLU A 107 -5.91 1.31 -2.16
C GLU A 107 -7.01 1.80 -1.19
N TYR A 108 -6.63 2.63 -0.23
CA TYR A 108 -7.54 3.25 0.72
C TYR A 108 -7.78 4.72 0.36
N VAL A 109 -8.99 5.04 -0.09
CA VAL A 109 -9.35 6.41 -0.49
C VAL A 109 -10.19 7.08 0.59
N MET A 110 -9.67 8.12 1.23
CA MET A 110 -10.37 8.83 2.32
C MET A 110 -11.76 9.36 1.91
N GLU A 111 -11.88 9.84 0.67
CA GLU A 111 -13.16 10.27 0.11
C GLU A 111 -13.66 9.22 -0.90
N PRO A 112 -14.72 8.46 -0.59
CA PRO A 112 -15.27 7.54 -1.56
C PRO A 112 -15.84 8.35 -2.73
N GLU A 113 -15.40 8.04 -3.95
CA GLU A 113 -16.02 8.59 -5.16
C GLU A 113 -17.54 8.40 -5.09
N LYS A 114 -18.28 9.49 -5.31
CA LYS A 114 -19.75 9.45 -5.36
C LYS A 114 -20.15 8.49 -6.48
N LYS A 115 -20.59 7.27 -6.14
CA LYS A 115 -21.20 6.38 -7.12
C LYS A 115 -22.39 7.12 -7.73
N GLN A 116 -22.33 7.41 -9.04
CA GLN A 116 -23.51 7.82 -9.77
C GLN A 116 -24.56 6.73 -9.58
N ASP A 117 -25.75 7.12 -9.12
CA ASP A 117 -26.89 6.24 -8.93
C ASP A 117 -27.20 5.61 -10.30
N ARG A 118 -26.74 4.36 -10.51
CA ARG A 118 -27.18 3.56 -11.66
C ARG A 118 -28.61 3.19 -11.32
N GLY A 119 -29.52 4.08 -11.72
CA GLY A 119 -30.93 4.04 -11.41
C GLY A 119 -31.45 2.60 -11.44
N LYS A 120 -31.95 2.15 -10.29
CA LYS A 120 -32.75 0.93 -10.23
C LYS A 120 -34.07 1.21 -10.96
N THR A 121 -34.11 0.93 -12.25
CA THR A 121 -35.39 0.72 -12.93
C THR A 121 -35.97 -0.58 -12.36
N ARG A 122 -37.07 -0.45 -11.60
CA ARG A 122 -37.91 -1.57 -11.17
C ARG A 122 -38.64 -2.17 -12.34
#